data_AF-A0A350XFC3-F1
#
_entry.id   AF-A0A350XFC3-F1
#
_cell.length_a   1.000
_cell.length_b   1.000
_cell.length_c   1.000
_cell.angle_alpha   90.00
_cell.angle_beta   90.00
_cell.angle_gamma   90.00
#
_symmetry.space_group_name_H-M   'P 1'
#
loop_
_entity.id
_entity.type
_entity.pdbx_description
1 polymer ?
#
loop_
_entity_poly.entity_id
_entity_poly.type
_entity_poly.pdbx_seq_one_letter_code
_entity_poly.pdbx_strand_id
1 'polypeptide(L)'
;MKLADLPNEVIDDLCQEDKWRLDIDPGFDAKHEFWMSWRHFLSLPESSPYYQMSEDDLAEMLNFNGFNILLPVSRSHHPSIELIRLIPSADQKTITLYLHDSFYEDWFRDRWAARYGFLAVADRYEKFGCNFYLASYYHFCYLLNDDYEAAEQIMQKKLSKG
;
A
#
# COMPACT_ATOMS: atom_id res chain seq x y z
N MET A 1 -12.24 8.95 0.02
CA MET A 1 -11.93 9.90 1.12
C MET A 1 -10.50 10.32 0.89
N LYS A 2 -10.20 11.62 0.83
CA LYS A 2 -8.81 12.06 0.69
C LYS A 2 -8.14 12.13 2.06
N LEU A 3 -6.82 12.01 2.10
CA LEU A 3 -6.04 12.21 3.32
C LEU A 3 -6.30 13.61 3.90
N ALA A 4 -6.38 14.61 3.03
CA ALA A 4 -6.70 16.00 3.40
C ALA A 4 -8.13 16.18 3.96
N ASP A 5 -9.02 15.21 3.78
CA ASP A 5 -10.37 15.23 4.34
C ASP A 5 -10.43 14.58 5.74
N LEU A 6 -9.33 13.96 6.21
CA LEU A 6 -9.28 13.35 7.54
C LEU A 6 -9.20 14.41 8.63
N PRO A 7 -9.89 14.22 9.77
CA PRO A 7 -9.67 15.04 10.96
C PRO A 7 -8.20 14.99 11.39
N ASN A 8 -7.68 16.12 11.89
CA ASN A 8 -6.31 16.18 12.42
C ASN A 8 -6.09 15.15 13.53
N GLU A 9 -7.11 14.87 14.34
CA GLU A 9 -7.08 13.85 15.39
C GLU A 9 -6.79 12.45 14.84
N VAL A 10 -7.22 12.15 13.61
CA VAL A 10 -6.88 10.89 12.95
C VAL A 10 -5.41 10.87 12.56
N ILE A 11 -4.90 11.95 11.97
CA ILE A 11 -3.48 12.05 11.57
C ILE A 11 -2.58 11.94 12.81
N ASP A 12 -2.91 12.67 13.87
CA ASP A 12 -2.19 12.64 15.14
C ASP A 12 -2.23 11.24 15.78
N ASP A 13 -3.39 10.57 15.77
CA ASP A 13 -3.52 9.20 16.28
C ASP A 13 -2.67 8.23 15.49
N LEU A 14 -2.75 8.25 14.16
CA LEU A 14 -1.99 7.36 13.27
C LEU A 14 -0.47 7.59 13.36
N CYS A 15 -0.04 8.79 13.73
CA CYS A 15 1.37 9.12 13.93
C CYS A 15 1.93 8.69 15.31
N GLN A 16 1.14 7.98 16.14
CA GLN A 16 1.60 7.41 17.41
C GLN A 16 2.30 6.06 17.20
N GLU A 17 3.63 6.07 17.22
CA GLU A 17 4.52 4.94 16.89
C GLU A 17 4.44 3.76 17.85
N ASP A 18 3.94 3.97 19.07
CA ASP A 18 3.69 2.92 20.05
C ASP A 18 2.41 2.12 19.74
N LYS A 19 1.55 2.65 18.86
CA LYS A 19 0.21 2.13 18.61
C LYS A 19 -0.02 1.71 17.17
N TRP A 20 0.45 2.51 16.22
CA TRP A 20 0.28 2.25 14.78
C TRP A 20 1.65 2.08 14.17
N ARG A 21 2.03 0.81 14.06
CA ARG A 21 3.28 0.40 13.42
C ARG A 21 2.96 -0.21 12.08
N LEU A 22 3.85 0.08 11.14
CA LEU A 22 3.84 -0.55 9.84
C LEU A 22 5.07 -1.43 9.75
N ASP A 23 4.83 -2.70 9.44
CA ASP A 23 5.87 -3.59 8.96
C ASP A 23 5.87 -3.54 7.42
N ILE A 24 6.99 -3.10 6.85
CA ILE A 24 7.13 -2.92 5.41
C ILE A 24 8.41 -3.58 4.91
N ASP A 25 8.25 -4.37 3.85
CA ASP A 25 9.33 -4.81 2.98
C ASP A 25 9.13 -4.13 1.62
N PRO A 26 9.88 -3.05 1.32
CA PRO A 26 9.79 -2.38 0.04
C PRO A 26 10.35 -3.23 -1.13
N GLY A 27 10.95 -4.39 -0.83
CA GLY A 27 11.35 -5.38 -1.81
C GLY A 27 12.82 -5.34 -2.23
N PHE A 28 13.23 -6.49 -2.79
CA PHE A 28 14.37 -6.89 -3.64
C PHE A 28 15.80 -6.33 -3.47
N ASP A 29 16.06 -5.31 -2.64
CA ASP A 29 17.40 -4.93 -2.16
C ASP A 29 17.42 -4.56 -0.66
N ALA A 30 16.24 -4.45 -0.05
CA ALA A 30 16.08 -4.40 1.40
C ALA A 30 16.38 -5.79 1.99
N LYS A 31 17.60 -6.01 2.49
CA LYS A 31 17.93 -7.24 3.25
C LYS A 31 17.19 -7.36 4.60
N HIS A 32 16.32 -6.41 4.92
CA HIS A 32 15.76 -6.23 6.26
C HIS A 32 14.30 -5.79 6.14
N GLU A 33 13.44 -6.44 6.92
CA GLU A 33 12.10 -5.95 7.26
C GLU A 33 12.26 -4.65 8.04
N PHE A 34 11.51 -3.60 7.67
CA PHE A 34 11.57 -2.31 8.35
C PHE A 34 10.30 -2.04 9.13
N TRP A 35 10.50 -1.53 10.32
CA TRP A 35 9.43 -0.98 11.14
C TRP A 35 9.39 0.51 10.84
N MET A 36 8.29 0.98 10.27
CA MET A 36 8.13 2.38 9.89
C MET A 36 6.98 3.04 10.63
N SER A 37 7.17 4.31 10.94
CA SER A 37 6.14 5.20 11.45
C SER A 37 5.24 5.66 10.31
N TRP A 38 3.92 5.59 10.52
CA TRP A 38 2.94 6.17 9.58
C TRP A 38 3.17 7.67 9.34
N ARG A 39 3.84 8.38 10.26
CA ARG A 39 4.24 9.78 10.08
C ARG A 39 4.98 10.04 8.77
N HIS A 40 5.82 9.10 8.32
CA HIS A 40 6.59 9.22 7.08
C HIS A 40 5.72 9.24 5.82
N PHE A 41 4.48 8.74 5.92
CA PHE A 41 3.54 8.65 4.81
C PHE A 41 2.39 9.66 4.94
N LEU A 42 2.13 10.20 6.12
CA LEU A 42 0.96 11.06 6.38
C LEU A 42 1.30 12.53 6.58
N SER A 43 2.57 12.86 6.81
CA SER A 43 3.01 14.23 7.08
C SER A 43 4.29 14.58 6.36
N LEU A 44 4.36 15.82 5.86
CA LEU A 44 5.60 16.35 5.31
C LEU A 44 6.60 16.58 6.45
N PRO A 45 7.87 16.16 6.29
CA PRO A 45 8.90 16.47 7.26
C PRO A 45 9.12 17.98 7.35
N GLU A 46 9.55 18.45 8.52
CA GLU A 46 10.12 19.79 8.63
C GLU A 46 11.31 19.88 7.65
N SER A 47 11.39 20.98 6.90
CA SER A 47 12.25 21.17 5.73
C SER A 47 13.58 20.39 5.80
N SER A 48 13.70 19.33 5.00
CA SER A 48 14.94 18.57 4.89
C SER A 48 15.83 19.15 3.78
N PRO A 49 17.12 19.45 4.05
CA PRO A 49 18.04 19.88 3.01
C PRO A 49 18.42 18.75 2.03
N TYR A 50 18.04 17.50 2.32
CA TYR A 50 18.41 16.32 1.53
C TYR A 50 17.26 15.76 0.69
N TYR A 51 16.01 15.97 1.13
CA TYR A 51 14.83 15.41 0.47
C TYR A 51 13.76 16.50 0.34
N GLN A 52 13.37 16.80 -0.89
CA GLN A 52 12.18 17.57 -1.17
C GLN A 52 11.01 16.60 -1.25
N MET A 53 10.20 16.55 -0.19
CA MET A 53 8.90 15.89 -0.22
C MET A 53 7.81 16.90 -0.55
N SER A 54 6.84 16.45 -1.32
CA SER A 54 5.64 17.15 -1.73
C SER A 54 4.40 16.38 -1.26
N GLU A 55 3.22 16.99 -1.36
CA GLU A 55 1.97 16.29 -1.02
C GLU A 55 1.72 15.04 -1.88
N ASP A 56 2.32 14.94 -3.06
CA ASP A 56 2.22 13.76 -3.93
C ASP A 56 3.01 12.56 -3.38
N ASP A 57 3.96 12.82 -2.47
CA ASP A 57 4.74 11.79 -1.78
C ASP A 57 4.00 11.21 -0.56
N LEU A 58 2.88 11.82 -0.16
CA LEU A 58 2.04 11.30 0.93
C LEU A 58 1.16 10.14 0.47
N ALA A 59 0.82 9.27 1.41
CA ALA A 59 -0.14 8.20 1.19
C ALA A 59 -1.56 8.74 1.02
N GLU A 60 -2.38 7.98 0.31
CA GLU A 60 -3.77 8.32 0.05
C GLU A 60 -4.64 7.06 0.02
N MET A 61 -5.94 7.21 0.26
CA MET A 61 -6.87 6.08 0.27
C MET A 61 -7.05 5.51 -1.13
N LEU A 62 -6.86 4.20 -1.26
CA LEU A 62 -7.26 3.40 -2.42
C LEU A 62 -8.60 2.75 -2.13
N ASN A 63 -9.48 2.71 -3.14
CA ASN A 63 -10.73 1.97 -3.05
C ASN A 63 -10.62 0.66 -3.83
N PHE A 64 -10.68 -0.46 -3.13
CA PHE A 64 -10.69 -1.79 -3.72
C PHE A 64 -12.02 -2.45 -3.41
N ASN A 65 -12.84 -2.72 -4.42
CA ASN A 65 -14.15 -3.37 -4.27
C ASN A 65 -15.05 -2.75 -3.17
N GLY A 66 -15.01 -1.42 -3.02
CA GLY A 66 -15.78 -0.70 -2.00
C GLY A 66 -15.08 -0.54 -0.64
N PHE A 67 -13.93 -1.18 -0.43
CA PHE A 67 -13.11 -1.01 0.77
C PHE A 67 -12.13 0.17 0.58
N ASN A 68 -12.19 1.17 1.45
CA ASN A 68 -11.18 2.23 1.50
C ASN A 68 -9.99 1.76 2.32
N ILE A 69 -8.80 1.80 1.74
CA ILE A 69 -7.59 1.21 2.29
C ILE A 69 -6.46 2.23 2.19
N LEU A 70 -5.80 2.49 3.31
CA LEU A 70 -4.60 3.30 3.38
C LEU A 70 -3.39 2.38 3.32
N LEU A 71 -2.68 2.39 2.19
CA LEU A 71 -1.44 1.67 1.97
C LEU A 71 -0.24 2.61 2.22
N PRO A 72 0.92 2.09 2.60
CA PRO A 72 2.10 2.90 2.90
C PRO A 72 2.92 3.20 1.64
N VAL A 73 2.25 3.78 0.65
CA VAL A 73 2.80 4.11 -0.66
C VAL A 73 2.32 5.50 -1.04
N SER A 74 3.11 6.24 -1.80
CA SER A 74 2.73 7.59 -2.21
C SER A 74 1.65 7.57 -3.29
N ARG A 75 0.96 8.71 -3.48
CA ARG A 75 -0.06 8.86 -4.54
C ARG A 75 0.46 8.51 -5.93
N SER A 76 1.74 8.75 -6.20
CA SER A 76 2.37 8.42 -7.48
C SER A 76 2.49 6.91 -7.74
N HIS A 77 2.45 6.07 -6.70
CA HIS A 77 2.40 4.61 -6.84
C HIS A 77 1.02 4.10 -7.28
N HIS A 78 -0.05 4.83 -6.96
CA HIS A 78 -1.43 4.34 -7.11
C HIS A 78 -1.78 3.84 -8.52
N PRO A 79 -1.39 4.53 -9.62
CA PRO A 79 -1.70 4.05 -10.98
C PRO A 79 -1.03 2.72 -11.32
N SER A 80 -0.01 2.31 -10.57
CA SER A 80 0.77 1.10 -10.79
C SER A 80 0.32 -0.07 -9.91
N ILE A 81 -0.66 0.14 -9.03
CA ILE A 81 -1.19 -0.85 -8.10
C ILE A 81 -2.50 -1.41 -8.64
N GLU A 82 -2.53 -2.72 -8.88
CA GLU A 82 -3.71 -3.46 -9.30
C GLU A 82 -4.05 -4.54 -8.27
N LEU A 83 -5.34 -4.74 -8.03
CA LEU A 83 -5.82 -5.77 -7.09
C LEU A 83 -5.78 -7.16 -7.75
N ILE A 84 -5.12 -8.10 -7.09
CA ILE A 84 -5.18 -9.53 -7.45
C ILE A 84 -6.32 -10.19 -6.68
N ARG A 85 -6.29 -10.04 -5.35
CA ARG A 85 -7.25 -10.70 -4.46
C ARG A 85 -7.44 -9.91 -3.17
N LEU A 86 -8.68 -9.85 -2.70
CA LEU A 86 -9.06 -9.21 -1.43
C LEU A 86 -9.86 -10.21 -0.60
N ILE A 87 -9.44 -10.41 0.64
CA ILE A 87 -10.03 -11.39 1.56
C ILE A 87 -10.37 -10.69 2.87
N PRO A 88 -11.65 -10.38 3.11
CA PRO A 88 -12.07 -9.91 4.42
C PRO A 88 -12.05 -11.04 5.44
N SER A 89 -11.64 -10.75 6.66
CA SER A 89 -11.87 -11.62 7.81
C SER A 89 -13.37 -11.80 8.05
N ALA A 90 -13.77 -12.88 8.73
CA ALA A 90 -15.17 -13.17 8.99
C ALA A 90 -15.88 -12.06 9.79
N ASP A 91 -15.16 -11.39 10.69
CA ASP A 91 -15.65 -10.24 11.47
C ASP A 91 -15.45 -8.89 10.76
N GLN A 92 -14.88 -8.92 9.55
CA GLN A 92 -14.52 -7.76 8.73
C GLN A 92 -13.58 -6.76 9.41
N LYS A 93 -12.92 -7.13 10.51
CA LYS A 93 -11.97 -6.23 11.19
C LYS A 93 -10.61 -6.18 10.50
N THR A 94 -10.28 -7.18 9.70
CA THR A 94 -9.02 -7.25 8.96
C THR A 94 -9.31 -7.63 7.52
N ILE A 95 -8.52 -7.09 6.60
CA ILE A 95 -8.51 -7.51 5.21
C ILE A 95 -7.09 -7.92 4.82
N THR A 96 -6.99 -8.98 4.03
CA THR A 96 -5.74 -9.39 3.40
C THR A 96 -5.84 -9.11 1.91
N LEU A 97 -4.83 -8.44 1.37
CA LEU A 97 -4.73 -8.08 -0.04
C LEU A 97 -3.53 -8.72 -0.68
N TYR A 98 -3.73 -9.26 -1.86
CA TYR A 98 -2.66 -9.57 -2.81
C TYR A 98 -2.74 -8.53 -3.91
N LEU A 99 -1.61 -7.89 -4.18
CA LEU A 99 -1.50 -6.73 -5.06
C LEU A 99 -0.42 -6.97 -6.09
N HIS A 100 -0.67 -6.51 -7.31
CA HIS A 100 0.36 -6.32 -8.31
C HIS A 100 0.75 -4.84 -8.29
N ASP A 101 1.74 -4.49 -7.49
CA ASP A 101 2.35 -3.15 -7.46
C ASP A 101 3.57 -3.12 -8.37
N SER A 102 3.41 -2.43 -9.50
CA SER A 102 4.39 -2.35 -10.56
C SER A 102 5.06 -0.98 -10.68
N PHE A 103 5.09 -0.21 -9.58
CA PHE A 103 5.66 1.14 -9.56
C PHE A 103 7.12 1.17 -10.03
N TYR A 104 7.94 0.22 -9.60
CA TYR A 104 9.31 0.05 -10.08
C TYR A 104 9.32 -0.73 -11.41
N GLU A 105 8.94 -0.05 -12.50
CA GLU A 105 8.68 -0.65 -13.82
C GLU A 105 9.85 -1.49 -14.36
N ASP A 106 11.08 -1.17 -13.98
CA ASP A 106 12.28 -1.90 -14.38
C ASP A 106 12.25 -3.39 -14.00
N TRP A 107 11.45 -3.76 -13.00
CA TRP A 107 11.28 -5.15 -12.58
C TRP A 107 10.15 -5.86 -13.32
N PHE A 108 9.24 -5.12 -13.95
CA PHE A 108 8.01 -5.61 -14.56
C PHE A 108 8.07 -5.54 -16.10
N ARG A 109 9.20 -5.99 -16.66
CA ARG A 109 9.53 -5.86 -18.10
C ARG A 109 9.01 -6.99 -18.99
N ASP A 110 8.64 -8.12 -18.40
CA ASP A 110 8.17 -9.28 -19.13
C ASP A 110 7.08 -10.04 -18.36
N ARG A 111 6.47 -11.04 -19.00
CA ARG A 111 5.42 -11.84 -18.40
C ARG A 111 5.90 -12.64 -17.18
N TRP A 112 7.17 -13.05 -17.15
CA TRP A 112 7.71 -13.85 -16.06
C TRP A 112 7.82 -13.04 -14.76
N ALA A 113 8.05 -11.73 -14.86
CA ALA A 113 8.01 -10.81 -13.72
C ALA A 113 6.64 -10.73 -13.03
N ALA A 114 5.55 -11.20 -13.64
CA ALA A 114 4.22 -11.19 -13.02
C ALA A 114 4.13 -12.04 -11.73
N ARG A 115 5.14 -12.87 -11.43
CA ARG A 115 5.26 -13.61 -10.17
C ARG A 115 5.56 -12.72 -8.97
N TYR A 116 5.97 -11.48 -9.21
CA TYR A 116 6.27 -10.48 -8.20
C TYR A 116 5.00 -9.76 -7.79
N GLY A 117 4.72 -9.73 -6.49
CA GLY A 117 3.55 -9.05 -5.94
C GLY A 117 3.80 -8.53 -4.54
N PHE A 118 2.75 -8.02 -3.93
CA PHE A 118 2.75 -7.52 -2.57
C PHE A 118 1.59 -8.09 -1.78
N LEU A 119 1.87 -8.46 -0.54
CA LEU A 119 0.89 -8.85 0.47
C LEU A 119 0.68 -7.68 1.41
N ALA A 120 -0.57 -7.23 1.53
CA ALA A 120 -0.95 -6.27 2.56
C ALA A 120 -1.92 -6.89 3.56
N VAL A 121 -1.74 -6.59 4.84
CA VAL A 121 -2.74 -6.82 5.88
C VAL A 121 -3.14 -5.47 6.43
N ALA A 122 -4.44 -5.20 6.44
CA ALA A 122 -4.97 -3.93 6.91
C ALA A 122 -6.10 -4.14 7.90
N ASP A 123 -6.04 -3.39 8.99
CA ASP A 123 -6.99 -3.46 10.10
C ASP A 123 -7.98 -2.29 10.02
N ARG A 124 -9.22 -2.55 10.40
CA ARG A 124 -10.28 -1.55 10.34
C ARG A 124 -10.05 -0.46 11.39
N TYR A 125 -10.03 0.78 10.93
CA TYR A 125 -9.94 1.98 11.73
C TYR A 125 -11.33 2.61 11.87
N GLU A 126 -11.87 2.67 13.09
CA GLU A 126 -13.23 3.16 13.38
C GLU A 126 -13.25 4.32 14.40
N LYS A 127 -12.13 5.05 14.56
CA LYS A 127 -12.02 6.17 15.51
C LYS A 127 -12.34 7.51 14.86
N PHE A 128 -12.70 8.49 15.69
CA PHE A 128 -12.99 9.87 15.27
C PHE A 128 -14.01 9.97 14.11
N GLY A 129 -14.99 9.06 14.07
CA GLY A 129 -16.02 9.03 13.03
C GLY A 129 -15.56 8.56 11.65
N CYS A 130 -14.30 8.12 11.51
CA CYS A 130 -13.78 7.58 10.26
C CYS A 130 -14.00 6.06 10.18
N ASN A 131 -14.09 5.54 8.96
CA ASN A 131 -14.18 4.10 8.70
C ASN A 131 -13.39 3.75 7.42
N PHE A 132 -12.23 3.16 7.59
CA PHE A 132 -11.34 2.68 6.53
C PHE A 132 -10.46 1.55 7.06
N TYR A 133 -9.63 0.96 6.21
CA TYR A 133 -8.64 -0.04 6.61
C TYR A 133 -7.23 0.55 6.53
N LEU A 134 -6.47 0.42 7.60
CA LEU A 134 -5.09 0.89 7.71
C LEU A 134 -4.15 -0.30 7.58
N ALA A 135 -3.20 -0.25 6.65
CA ALA A 135 -2.18 -1.30 6.56
C ALA A 135 -1.33 -1.37 7.84
N SER A 136 -1.24 -2.56 8.42
CA SER A 136 -0.25 -2.89 9.46
C SER A 136 0.93 -3.69 8.87
N TYR A 137 0.74 -4.25 7.67
CA TYR A 137 1.72 -5.04 6.94
C TYR A 137 1.65 -4.73 5.44
N TYR A 138 2.80 -4.52 4.79
CA TYR A 138 2.91 -4.36 3.32
C TYR A 138 4.25 -4.91 2.82
N HIS A 139 4.27 -6.13 2.30
CA HIS A 139 5.51 -6.84 2.00
C HIS A 139 5.53 -7.39 0.59
N PHE A 140 6.73 -7.41 0.01
CA PHE A 140 7.00 -8.15 -1.20
C PHE A 140 6.65 -9.64 -1.03
N CYS A 141 6.03 -10.25 -2.05
CA CYS A 141 5.75 -11.68 -2.05
C CYS A 141 5.85 -12.29 -3.45
N TYR A 142 6.04 -13.61 -3.49
CA TYR A 142 5.88 -14.39 -4.71
C TYR A 142 4.44 -14.88 -4.83
N LEU A 143 3.82 -14.53 -5.95
CA LEU A 143 2.47 -14.95 -6.30
C LEU A 143 2.53 -16.37 -6.88
N LEU A 144 1.55 -17.20 -6.51
CA LEU A 144 1.50 -18.60 -6.88
C LEU A 144 0.10 -18.96 -7.39
N ASN A 145 0.02 -19.97 -8.26
CA ASN A 145 -1.23 -20.52 -8.79
C ASN A 145 -2.15 -19.41 -9.34
N ASP A 146 -3.42 -19.40 -8.94
CA ASP A 146 -4.44 -18.45 -9.38
C ASP A 146 -4.01 -16.98 -9.19
N ASP A 147 -3.27 -16.66 -8.13
CA ASP A 147 -2.77 -15.28 -7.91
C ASP A 147 -1.73 -14.89 -8.98
N TYR A 148 -0.88 -15.83 -9.39
CA TYR A 148 0.07 -15.61 -10.48
C TYR A 148 -0.64 -15.50 -11.83
N GLU A 149 -1.63 -16.34 -12.10
CA GLU A 149 -2.40 -16.28 -13.36
C GLU A 149 -3.14 -14.94 -13.50
N ALA A 150 -3.72 -14.43 -12.41
CA ALA A 150 -4.34 -13.11 -12.39
C ALA A 150 -3.31 -12.00 -12.63
N ALA A 151 -2.14 -12.07 -12.00
CA ALA A 151 -1.05 -11.12 -12.22
C ALA A 151 -0.51 -11.16 -13.66
N GLU A 152 -0.40 -12.33 -14.28
CA GLU A 152 0.01 -12.46 -15.70
C GLU A 152 -0.97 -11.73 -16.62
N GLN A 153 -2.27 -11.80 -16.35
CA GLN A 153 -3.27 -11.08 -17.14
C GLN A 153 -3.17 -9.56 -16.95
N ILE A 154 -2.89 -9.09 -15.73
CA ILE A 154 -2.62 -7.66 -15.45
C ILE A 154 -1.38 -7.22 -16.24
N MET A 155 -0.27 -7.97 -16.12
CA MET A 155 0.99 -7.70 -16.79
C MET A 155 0.81 -7.68 -18.31
N GLN A 156 0.12 -8.66 -18.90
CA GLN A 156 -0.09 -8.72 -20.34
C GLN A 156 -0.83 -7.49 -20.87
N LYS A 157 -1.84 -7.00 -20.13
CA LYS A 157 -2.54 -5.75 -20.47
C LYS A 157 -1.58 -4.56 -20.43
N LYS A 158 -0.69 -4.48 -19.44
CA LYS A 158 0.31 -3.41 -19.32
C LYS A 158 1.27 -3.43 -20.51
N LEU A 159 1.86 -4.59 -20.82
CA LEU A 159 2.81 -4.75 -21.93
C LEU A 159 2.19 -4.52 -23.31
N SER A 160 0.88 -4.76 -23.46
CA SER A 160 0.18 -4.50 -24.73
C SER A 160 -0.12 -3.02 -25.00
N LYS A 161 -0.02 -2.16 -23.98
CA LYS A 161 -0.30 -0.72 -24.07
C LYS A 161 0.94 0.14 -24.26
N GLY A 162 2.14 -0.44 -24.07
CA GLY A 162 3.45 0.20 -24.32
C GLY A 162 3.96 -0.12 -25.70
#